data_AF-A0A2M6ZBY0-F1
#
_entry.id   AF-A0A2M6ZBY0-F1
#
_cell.length_a   1.000
_cell.length_b   1.000
_cell.length_c   1.000
_cell.angle_alpha   90.00
_cell.angle_beta   90.00
_cell.angle_gamma   90.00
#
_symmetry.space_group_name_H-M   'P 1'
#
loop_
_entity.id
_entity.type
_entity.pdbx_description
1 polymer ?
#
loop_
_entity_poly.entity_id
_entity_poly.type
_entity_poly.pdbx_seq_one_letter_code
_entity_poly.pdbx_strand_id
1 'polypeptide(L)'
;MCPIDATLSDDERYDEWKRIIELIRKEHVGLDWAHYVFRLFREVFNANESLRQCGGFLLDTIAVMYITHVLMGFRRDMDIQGGTENLINLLYDMKKHANQMTRRRFLSSYGDTDETLTRIQNDRFDEWSPLIGHYGPDTDHIDPKRIQADIKKLKNAVENVRLYAERIISHRTPHDTRLTLSFGEMHSAIHELRKIINWYYLFLTGGSMGNWEPIPQYDTLKLFFIPWLPDDPTIIKAVREAIEK
;
A
#
# COMPACT_ATOMS: atom_id res chain seq x y z
N MET A 1 16.20 14.81 -5.96
CA MET A 1 16.57 14.35 -7.32
C MET A 1 15.66 13.20 -7.67
N CYS A 2 15.10 13.15 -8.89
CA CYS A 2 14.33 11.98 -9.36
C CYS A 2 15.20 10.72 -9.30
N PRO A 3 14.67 9.58 -8.81
CA PRO A 3 15.42 8.31 -8.76
C PRO A 3 15.51 7.62 -10.12
N ILE A 4 14.68 8.02 -11.08
CA ILE A 4 14.67 7.44 -12.42
C ILE A 4 15.76 8.12 -13.24
N ASP A 5 16.63 7.31 -13.84
CA ASP A 5 17.76 7.75 -14.64
C ASP A 5 17.32 8.81 -15.66
N ALA A 6 18.01 9.95 -15.64
CA ALA A 6 17.71 11.09 -16.50
C ALA A 6 18.01 10.80 -17.98
N THR A 7 18.74 9.73 -18.28
CA THR A 7 19.14 9.33 -19.63
C THR A 7 18.13 8.42 -20.33
N LEU A 8 17.13 7.88 -19.63
CA LEU A 8 16.10 7.03 -20.23
C LEU A 8 15.32 7.78 -21.30
N SER A 9 15.06 7.09 -22.41
CA SER A 9 14.05 7.49 -23.38
C SER A 9 12.66 7.53 -22.73
N ASP A 10 11.72 8.17 -23.43
CA ASP A 10 10.33 8.29 -22.98
C ASP A 10 9.65 6.92 -22.79
N ASP A 11 9.96 5.94 -23.64
CA ASP A 11 9.40 4.60 -23.54
C ASP A 11 10.02 3.79 -22.41
N GLU A 12 11.35 3.82 -22.27
CA GLU A 12 12.05 3.17 -21.15
C GLU A 12 11.58 3.72 -19.81
N ARG A 13 11.37 5.04 -19.72
CA ARG A 13 10.83 5.69 -18.52
C ARG A 13 9.42 5.21 -18.18
N TYR A 14 8.55 5.08 -19.19
CA TYR A 14 7.18 4.62 -18.98
C TYR A 14 7.14 3.15 -18.54
N ASP A 15 7.99 2.29 -19.08
CA ASP A 15 8.11 0.90 -18.65
C ASP A 15 8.70 0.78 -17.24
N GLU A 16 9.63 1.67 -16.89
CA GLU A 16 10.14 1.76 -15.52
C GLU A 16 9.05 2.17 -14.53
N TRP A 17 8.16 3.10 -14.90
CA TRP A 17 6.99 3.44 -14.07
C TRP A 17 6.07 2.23 -13.84
N LYS A 18 5.81 1.42 -14.87
CA LYS A 18 5.03 0.18 -14.73
C LYS A 18 5.68 -0.80 -13.76
N ARG A 19 7.01 -0.97 -13.84
CA ARG A 19 7.74 -1.86 -12.94
C ARG A 19 7.66 -1.37 -11.49
N ILE A 20 7.89 -0.08 -11.26
CA ILE A 20 7.86 0.52 -9.91
C ILE A 20 6.44 0.45 -9.32
N ILE A 21 5.39 0.78 -10.08
CA ILE A 21 4.02 0.72 -9.56
C ILE A 21 3.59 -0.72 -9.23
N GLU A 22 4.07 -1.72 -9.99
CA GLU A 22 3.82 -3.14 -9.71
C GLU A 22 4.57 -3.62 -8.45
N LEU A 23 5.79 -3.11 -8.21
CA LEU A 23 6.50 -3.35 -6.96
C LEU A 23 5.72 -2.80 -5.77
N ILE A 24 5.32 -1.51 -5.83
CA ILE A 24 4.52 -0.85 -4.79
C ILE A 24 3.22 -1.64 -4.55
N ARG A 25 2.52 -2.05 -5.61
CA ARG A 25 1.30 -2.86 -5.50
C ARG A 25 1.53 -4.15 -4.73
N LYS A 26 2.59 -4.91 -5.05
CA LYS A 26 2.92 -6.17 -4.36
C LYS A 26 3.18 -5.95 -2.87
N GLU A 27 3.88 -4.88 -2.52
CA GLU A 27 4.13 -4.53 -1.11
C GLU A 27 2.82 -4.22 -0.37
N HIS A 28 1.91 -3.46 -0.99
CA HIS A 28 0.62 -3.12 -0.38
C HIS A 28 -0.31 -4.32 -0.20
N VAL A 29 -0.25 -5.31 -1.10
CA VAL A 29 -0.91 -6.61 -0.88
C VAL A 29 -0.33 -7.33 0.34
N GLY A 30 0.99 -7.24 0.55
CA GLY A 30 1.64 -7.72 1.78
C GLY A 30 1.11 -7.03 3.05
N LEU A 31 0.90 -5.71 3.00
CA LEU A 31 0.29 -4.96 4.10
C LEU A 31 -1.12 -5.45 4.42
N ASP A 32 -1.92 -5.85 3.42
CA ASP A 32 -3.24 -6.42 3.66
C ASP A 32 -3.23 -7.83 4.20
N TRP A 33 -2.23 -8.64 3.87
CA TRP A 33 -2.01 -9.89 4.59
C TRP A 33 -1.77 -9.65 6.08
N ALA A 34 -0.95 -8.65 6.43
CA ALA A 34 -0.74 -8.29 7.84
C ALA A 34 -2.03 -7.78 8.51
N HIS A 35 -2.81 -6.96 7.81
CA HIS A 35 -4.11 -6.49 8.31
C HIS A 35 -5.10 -7.64 8.51
N TYR A 36 -5.16 -8.58 7.55
CA TYR A 36 -5.98 -9.78 7.63
C TYR A 36 -5.63 -10.61 8.86
N VAL A 37 -4.34 -10.91 9.06
CA VAL A 37 -3.87 -11.69 10.22
C VAL A 37 -4.19 -10.97 11.54
N PHE A 38 -3.96 -9.66 11.62
CA PHE A 38 -4.30 -8.89 12.81
C PHE A 38 -5.80 -8.97 13.14
N ARG A 39 -6.68 -8.76 12.16
CA ARG A 39 -8.13 -8.89 12.36
C ARG A 39 -8.51 -10.31 12.80
N LEU A 40 -7.98 -11.33 12.11
CA LEU A 40 -8.25 -12.72 12.42
C LEU A 40 -7.93 -13.06 13.88
N PHE A 41 -6.73 -12.71 14.35
CA PHE A 41 -6.34 -12.96 15.74
C PHE A 41 -7.16 -12.12 16.72
N ARG A 42 -7.41 -10.84 16.42
CA ARG A 42 -8.23 -9.97 17.27
C ARG A 42 -9.63 -10.56 17.48
N GLU A 43 -10.28 -11.04 16.42
CA GLU A 43 -11.62 -11.60 16.54
C GLU A 43 -11.64 -12.94 17.30
N VAL A 44 -10.62 -13.80 17.14
CA VAL A 44 -10.48 -15.04 17.92
C VAL A 44 -10.31 -14.75 19.41
N PHE A 45 -9.41 -13.82 19.76
CA PHE A 45 -9.21 -13.41 21.15
C PHE A 45 -10.44 -12.70 21.73
N ASN A 46 -11.19 -11.97 20.90
CA ASN A 46 -12.45 -11.37 21.31
C ASN A 46 -13.54 -12.39 21.60
N ALA A 47 -13.55 -13.51 20.89
CA ALA A 47 -14.53 -14.58 21.08
C ALA A 47 -14.17 -15.56 22.22
N ASN A 48 -12.92 -15.59 22.67
CA ASN A 48 -12.44 -16.56 23.66
C ASN A 48 -11.79 -15.87 24.87
N GLU A 49 -12.53 -15.77 25.98
CA GLU A 49 -12.04 -15.14 27.21
C GLU A 49 -10.81 -15.84 27.80
N SER A 50 -10.75 -17.17 27.77
CA SER A 50 -9.60 -17.91 28.29
C SER A 50 -8.33 -17.57 27.52
N LEU A 51 -8.38 -17.52 26.18
CA LEU A 51 -7.25 -17.08 25.36
C LEU A 51 -6.84 -15.64 25.67
N ARG A 52 -7.81 -14.76 25.91
CA ARG A 52 -7.54 -13.37 26.27
C ARG A 52 -6.81 -13.26 27.61
N GLN A 53 -7.23 -14.02 28.61
CA GLN A 53 -6.66 -14.01 29.95
C GLN A 53 -5.24 -14.60 29.98
N CYS A 54 -5.00 -15.73 29.28
CA CYS A 54 -3.69 -16.40 29.33
C CYS A 54 -2.71 -15.96 28.23
N GLY A 55 -3.22 -15.46 27.10
CA GLY A 55 -2.43 -15.19 25.89
C GLY A 55 -2.47 -13.74 25.43
N GLY A 56 -3.03 -12.80 26.19
CA GLY A 56 -3.20 -11.39 25.78
C GLY A 56 -1.92 -10.75 25.22
N PHE A 57 -0.75 -11.10 25.79
CA PHE A 57 0.55 -10.63 25.31
C PHE A 57 0.85 -11.03 23.84
N LEU A 58 0.33 -12.17 23.35
CA LEU A 58 0.46 -12.57 21.95
C LEU A 58 -0.35 -11.66 21.04
N LEU A 59 -1.58 -11.32 21.43
CA LEU A 59 -2.40 -10.37 20.69
C LEU A 59 -1.75 -8.99 20.64
N ASP A 60 -1.21 -8.52 21.77
CA ASP A 60 -0.48 -7.25 21.83
C ASP A 60 0.76 -7.27 20.91
N THR A 61 1.50 -8.38 20.90
CA THR A 61 2.66 -8.57 20.03
C THR A 61 2.26 -8.51 18.55
N ILE A 62 1.17 -9.19 18.17
CA ILE A 62 0.65 -9.16 16.80
C ILE A 62 0.18 -7.75 16.42
N ALA A 63 -0.46 -7.03 17.34
CA ALA A 63 -0.86 -5.65 17.13
C ALA A 63 0.36 -4.74 16.87
N VAL A 64 1.43 -4.87 17.68
CA VAL A 64 2.68 -4.11 17.51
C VAL A 64 3.34 -4.45 16.18
N MET A 65 3.40 -5.72 15.79
CA MET A 65 3.95 -6.17 14.50
C MET A 65 3.16 -5.55 13.34
N TYR A 66 1.83 -5.60 13.39
CA TYR A 66 0.97 -5.02 12.37
C TYR A 66 1.17 -3.51 12.24
N ILE A 67 1.10 -2.78 13.36
CA ILE A 67 1.30 -1.32 13.38
C ILE A 67 2.68 -0.97 12.82
N THR A 68 3.73 -1.64 13.30
CA THR A 68 5.11 -1.38 12.84
C THR A 68 5.26 -1.65 11.36
N HIS A 69 4.69 -2.75 10.85
CA HIS A 69 4.74 -3.10 9.44
C HIS A 69 4.06 -2.06 8.56
N VAL A 70 2.86 -1.59 8.95
CA VAL A 70 2.14 -0.53 8.26
C VAL A 70 2.91 0.79 8.28
N LEU A 71 3.40 1.23 9.45
CA LEU A 71 4.16 2.46 9.60
C LEU A 71 5.43 2.45 8.75
N MET A 72 6.10 1.30 8.66
CA MET A 72 7.26 1.14 7.78
C MET A 72 6.90 1.20 6.30
N GLY A 73 5.76 0.67 5.90
CA GLY A 73 5.22 0.83 4.54
C GLY A 73 5.03 2.30 4.17
N PHE A 74 4.32 3.06 5.03
CA PHE A 74 4.15 4.50 4.82
C PHE A 74 5.47 5.25 4.72
N ARG A 75 6.42 4.95 5.61
CA ARG A 75 7.73 5.60 5.58
C ARG A 75 8.43 5.35 4.25
N ARG A 76 8.39 4.11 3.74
CA ARG A 76 9.00 3.75 2.46
C ARG A 76 8.33 4.49 1.29
N ASP A 77 7.00 4.50 1.24
CA ASP A 77 6.24 5.18 0.18
C ASP A 77 6.47 6.70 0.14
N MET A 78 6.76 7.29 1.31
CA MET A 78 6.91 8.74 1.49
C MET A 78 8.37 9.21 1.55
N ASP A 79 9.34 8.31 1.42
CA ASP A 79 10.75 8.66 1.49
C ASP A 79 11.17 9.50 0.27
N ILE A 80 11.73 10.68 0.51
CA ILE A 80 12.19 11.59 -0.55
C ILE A 80 13.68 11.41 -0.88
N GLN A 81 14.35 10.45 -0.24
CA GLN A 81 15.74 10.14 -0.54
C GLN A 81 15.88 9.77 -2.02
N GLY A 82 16.81 10.44 -2.70
CA GLY A 82 17.09 10.18 -4.11
C GLY A 82 17.57 8.75 -4.33
N GLY A 83 17.19 8.15 -5.47
CA GLY A 83 17.56 6.78 -5.85
C GLY A 83 16.72 5.69 -5.21
N THR A 84 15.59 6.02 -4.58
CA THR A 84 14.68 5.03 -3.99
C THR A 84 13.42 4.85 -4.84
N GLU A 85 13.04 3.59 -5.06
CA GLU A 85 11.85 3.17 -5.79
C GLU A 85 10.63 3.19 -4.86
N ASN A 86 9.93 4.33 -4.82
CA ASN A 86 8.75 4.50 -3.97
C ASN A 86 7.70 5.38 -4.63
N LEU A 87 6.52 5.42 -4.00
CA LEU A 87 5.36 6.14 -4.53
C LEU A 87 5.64 7.63 -4.71
N ILE A 88 6.20 8.31 -3.71
CA ILE A 88 6.38 9.76 -3.79
C ILE A 88 7.34 10.16 -4.91
N ASN A 89 8.43 9.41 -5.09
CA ASN A 89 9.39 9.68 -6.14
C ASN A 89 8.86 9.31 -7.52
N LEU A 90 8.10 8.22 -7.65
CA LEU A 90 7.40 7.87 -8.87
C LEU A 90 6.47 9.02 -9.31
N LEU A 91 5.63 9.53 -8.39
CA LEU A 91 4.73 10.64 -8.69
C LEU A 91 5.47 11.92 -9.08
N TYR A 92 6.63 12.21 -8.48
CA TYR A 92 7.45 13.35 -8.87
C TYR A 92 8.01 13.21 -10.30
N ASP A 93 8.46 12.01 -10.69
CA ASP A 93 8.95 11.75 -12.04
C ASP A 93 7.82 11.84 -13.07
N MET A 94 6.67 11.20 -12.78
CA MET A 94 5.47 11.28 -13.62
C MET A 94 4.97 12.72 -13.78
N LYS A 95 5.01 13.54 -12.71
CA LYS A 95 4.69 14.97 -12.80
C LYS A 95 5.64 15.70 -13.76
N LYS A 96 6.94 15.44 -13.69
CA LYS A 96 7.95 16.09 -14.54
C LYS A 96 7.78 15.70 -16.01
N HIS A 97 7.34 14.47 -16.26
CA HIS A 97 7.19 13.87 -17.59
C HIS A 97 5.72 13.58 -17.92
N ALA A 98 4.80 14.44 -17.47
CA ALA A 98 3.35 14.20 -17.59
C ALA A 98 2.87 14.13 -19.05
N ASN A 99 3.63 14.68 -19.99
CA ASN A 99 3.39 14.53 -21.43
C ASN A 99 3.52 13.07 -21.92
N GLN A 100 4.18 12.19 -21.15
CA GLN A 100 4.20 10.75 -21.43
C GLN A 100 2.97 10.03 -20.91
N MET A 101 2.09 10.68 -20.14
CA MET A 101 0.84 10.09 -19.68
C MET A 101 -0.28 10.40 -20.68
N THR A 102 -0.14 9.90 -21.91
CA THR A 102 -1.08 10.17 -23.00
C THR A 102 -2.29 9.25 -22.99
N ARG A 103 -3.39 9.70 -23.59
CA ARG A 103 -4.60 8.89 -23.82
C ARG A 103 -4.28 7.66 -24.65
N ARG A 104 -3.41 7.76 -25.67
CA ARG A 104 -2.98 6.59 -26.45
C ARG A 104 -2.37 5.52 -25.56
N ARG A 105 -1.37 5.87 -24.73
CA ARG A 105 -0.72 4.87 -23.85
C ARG A 105 -1.70 4.26 -22.86
N PHE A 106 -2.61 5.08 -22.32
CA PHE A 106 -3.69 4.59 -21.46
C PHE A 106 -4.57 3.57 -22.17
N LEU A 107 -5.09 3.88 -23.36
CA LEU A 107 -5.95 2.95 -24.13
C LEU A 107 -5.18 1.68 -24.53
N SER A 108 -3.92 1.82 -24.96
CA SER A 108 -3.07 0.66 -25.32
C SER A 108 -2.80 -0.27 -24.15
N SER A 109 -2.92 0.18 -22.89
CA SER A 109 -2.74 -0.69 -21.72
C SER A 109 -3.80 -1.78 -21.58
N TYR A 110 -4.97 -1.62 -22.22
CA TYR A 110 -6.07 -2.59 -22.17
C TYR A 110 -6.01 -3.66 -23.29
N GLY A 111 -5.10 -3.51 -24.26
CA GLY A 111 -5.04 -4.38 -25.44
C GLY A 111 -6.24 -4.17 -26.38
N ASP A 112 -6.52 -5.19 -27.20
CA ASP A 112 -7.65 -5.15 -28.14
C ASP A 112 -8.97 -5.21 -27.38
N THR A 113 -9.81 -4.18 -27.55
CA THR A 113 -11.12 -4.09 -26.91
C THR A 113 -12.20 -3.72 -27.91
N ASP A 114 -13.44 -4.10 -27.62
CA ASP A 114 -14.59 -3.71 -28.44
C ASP A 114 -14.93 -2.21 -28.29
N GLU A 115 -15.83 -1.71 -29.13
CA GLU A 115 -16.24 -0.31 -29.15
C GLU A 115 -16.86 0.15 -27.80
N THR A 116 -17.58 -0.74 -27.12
CA THR A 116 -18.22 -0.42 -25.83
C THR A 116 -17.17 -0.22 -24.75
N LEU A 117 -16.19 -1.13 -24.67
CA LEU A 117 -15.08 -1.04 -23.73
C LEU A 117 -14.17 0.15 -24.03
N THR A 118 -13.89 0.42 -25.31
CA THR A 118 -13.12 1.59 -25.73
C THR A 118 -13.78 2.89 -25.27
N ARG A 119 -15.11 3.00 -25.37
CA ARG A 119 -15.84 4.18 -24.87
C ARG A 119 -15.70 4.32 -23.35
N ILE A 120 -15.91 3.24 -22.60
CA ILE A 120 -15.76 3.26 -21.13
C ILE A 120 -14.33 3.68 -20.74
N GLN A 121 -13.31 3.20 -21.45
CA GLN A 121 -11.93 3.58 -21.18
C GLN A 121 -11.69 5.06 -21.47
N ASN A 122 -12.25 5.61 -22.55
CA ASN A 122 -12.15 7.04 -22.81
C ASN A 122 -12.81 7.87 -21.69
N ASP A 123 -14.01 7.48 -21.25
CA ASP A 123 -14.69 8.13 -20.12
C ASP A 123 -13.82 8.05 -18.86
N ARG A 124 -13.15 6.91 -18.61
CA ARG A 124 -12.21 6.74 -17.50
C ARG A 124 -10.96 7.61 -17.61
N PHE A 125 -10.43 7.81 -18.81
CA PHE A 125 -9.33 8.75 -19.01
C PHE A 125 -9.77 10.19 -18.70
N ASP A 126 -10.99 10.57 -19.08
CA ASP A 126 -11.52 11.91 -18.84
C ASP A 126 -11.73 12.22 -17.34
N GLU A 127 -11.90 11.20 -16.50
CA GLU A 127 -11.90 11.33 -15.03
C GLU A 127 -10.56 11.90 -14.48
N TRP A 128 -9.48 11.85 -15.26
CA TRP A 128 -8.17 12.43 -14.92
C TRP A 128 -8.04 13.94 -15.12
N SER A 129 -9.13 14.61 -15.51
CA SER A 129 -9.17 16.06 -15.68
C SER A 129 -8.55 16.84 -14.49
N PRO A 130 -7.80 17.93 -14.75
CA PRO A 130 -7.57 18.56 -16.06
C PRO A 130 -6.62 17.79 -16.98
N LEU A 131 -6.88 17.90 -18.29
CA LEU A 131 -6.05 17.36 -19.37
C LEU A 131 -5.40 18.52 -20.15
N ILE A 132 -4.25 18.25 -20.77
CA ILE A 132 -3.58 19.14 -21.72
C ILE A 132 -3.60 18.45 -23.08
N GLY A 133 -3.89 19.22 -24.13
CA GLY A 133 -4.07 18.70 -25.49
C GLY A 133 -5.33 19.24 -26.16
N HIS A 134 -5.47 19.00 -27.47
CA HIS A 134 -6.61 19.45 -28.26
C HIS A 134 -7.10 18.31 -29.18
N TYR A 135 -7.86 17.36 -28.60
CA TYR A 135 -8.76 16.43 -29.28
C TYR A 135 -8.10 15.27 -30.06
N GLY A 136 -7.16 14.57 -29.44
CA GLY A 136 -6.60 13.36 -30.06
C GLY A 136 -5.80 12.46 -29.10
N PRO A 137 -5.84 11.13 -29.26
CA PRO A 137 -5.15 10.19 -28.35
C PRO A 137 -3.65 10.46 -28.18
N ASP A 138 -2.99 11.02 -29.19
CA ASP A 138 -1.55 11.32 -29.17
C ASP A 138 -1.20 12.65 -28.52
N THR A 139 -2.15 13.59 -28.46
CA THR A 139 -1.93 14.94 -27.91
C THR A 139 -2.55 15.13 -26.54
N ASP A 140 -3.58 14.35 -26.22
CA ASP A 140 -4.23 14.38 -24.91
C ASP A 140 -3.34 13.69 -23.88
N HIS A 141 -2.94 14.44 -22.86
CA HIS A 141 -2.19 13.91 -21.72
C HIS A 141 -2.63 14.57 -20.42
N ILE A 142 -2.28 13.95 -19.30
CA ILE A 142 -2.66 14.45 -17.97
C ILE A 142 -1.94 15.78 -17.68
N ASP A 143 -2.66 16.73 -17.08
CA ASP A 143 -2.06 17.98 -16.59
C ASP A 143 -1.18 17.66 -15.36
N PRO A 144 0.11 18.05 -15.34
CA PRO A 144 0.99 17.85 -14.19
C PRO A 144 0.46 18.47 -12.88
N LYS A 145 -0.46 19.44 -12.94
CA LYS A 145 -1.16 19.97 -11.76
C LYS A 145 -2.02 18.92 -11.07
N ARG A 146 -2.59 17.96 -11.80
CA ARG A 146 -3.35 16.85 -11.21
C ARG A 146 -2.45 16.01 -10.32
N ILE A 147 -1.29 15.59 -10.85
CA ILE A 147 -0.31 14.79 -10.12
C ILE A 147 0.22 15.57 -8.90
N GLN A 148 0.44 16.88 -9.05
CA GLN A 148 0.80 17.75 -7.92
C GLN A 148 -0.29 17.81 -6.83
N ALA A 149 -1.56 17.81 -7.21
CA ALA A 149 -2.68 17.79 -6.26
C ALA A 149 -2.73 16.45 -5.52
N ASP A 150 -2.52 15.33 -6.21
CA ASP A 150 -2.44 13.99 -5.60
C ASP A 150 -1.25 13.88 -4.63
N ILE A 151 -0.07 14.38 -5.01
CA ILE A 151 1.09 14.47 -4.10
C ILE A 151 0.76 15.26 -2.83
N LYS A 152 0.08 16.41 -2.96
CA LYS A 152 -0.32 17.23 -1.80
C LYS A 152 -1.33 16.49 -0.93
N LYS A 153 -2.33 15.84 -1.56
CA LYS A 153 -3.35 15.06 -0.88
C LYS A 153 -2.73 13.90 -0.09
N LEU A 154 -1.80 13.17 -0.71
CA LEU A 154 -1.07 12.07 -0.08
C LEU A 154 -0.30 12.55 1.14
N LYS A 155 0.53 13.60 0.99
CA LYS A 155 1.30 14.16 2.11
C LYS A 155 0.40 14.56 3.27
N ASN A 156 -0.72 15.22 3.00
CA ASN A 156 -1.66 15.62 4.04
C ASN A 156 -2.31 14.41 4.73
N ALA A 157 -2.69 13.38 3.98
CA ALA A 157 -3.37 12.20 4.51
C ALA A 157 -2.45 11.37 5.42
N VAL A 158 -1.15 11.37 5.17
CA VAL A 158 -0.18 10.51 5.89
C VAL A 158 0.66 11.27 6.90
N GLU A 159 0.54 12.59 7.02
CA GLU A 159 1.46 13.40 7.84
C GLU A 159 1.45 12.99 9.32
N ASN A 160 0.26 12.78 9.91
CA ASN A 160 0.15 12.33 11.29
C ASN A 160 0.80 10.95 11.49
N VAL A 161 0.60 10.04 10.53
CA VAL A 161 1.17 8.70 10.54
C VAL A 161 2.69 8.76 10.42
N ARG A 162 3.21 9.61 9.53
CA ARG A 162 4.64 9.86 9.32
C ARG A 162 5.30 10.40 10.57
N LEU A 163 4.72 11.46 11.17
CA LEU A 163 5.23 12.07 12.40
C LEU A 163 5.26 11.06 13.54
N TYR A 164 4.21 10.23 13.65
CA TYR A 164 4.15 9.16 14.65
C TYR A 164 5.26 8.13 14.44
N ALA A 165 5.43 7.63 13.21
CA ALA A 165 6.47 6.66 12.85
C ALA A 165 7.89 7.20 13.14
N GLU A 166 8.19 8.44 12.76
CA GLU A 166 9.51 9.04 12.97
C GLU A 166 9.83 9.25 14.46
N ARG A 167 8.89 9.79 15.24
CA ARG A 167 9.16 10.18 16.64
C ARG A 167 9.11 9.00 17.61
N ILE A 168 8.13 8.11 17.43
CA ILE A 168 7.87 7.03 18.39
C ILE A 168 8.65 5.78 18.01
N ILE A 169 8.60 5.36 16.74
CA ILE A 169 9.25 4.12 16.30
C ILE A 169 10.74 4.33 16.02
N SER A 170 11.10 5.38 15.27
CA SER A 170 12.48 5.55 14.78
C SER A 170 13.43 6.25 15.77
N HIS A 171 12.98 7.30 16.46
CA HIS A 171 13.90 8.19 17.20
C HIS A 171 13.78 8.14 18.73
N ARG A 172 12.92 7.29 19.31
CA ARG A 172 12.66 7.19 20.77
C ARG A 172 12.62 8.57 21.44
N THR A 173 12.03 9.55 20.77
CA THR A 173 12.01 10.94 21.24
C THR A 173 11.20 10.96 22.54
N PRO A 174 11.57 11.76 23.57
CA PRO A 174 10.80 11.85 24.81
C PRO A 174 9.31 12.04 24.50
N HIS A 175 8.46 11.25 25.16
CA HIS A 175 7.06 11.08 24.81
C HIS A 175 6.35 12.43 24.79
N ASP A 176 6.11 12.99 23.60
CA ASP A 176 5.20 14.13 23.44
C ASP A 176 3.79 13.56 23.50
N THR A 177 3.12 13.71 24.65
CA THR A 177 1.76 13.20 24.91
C THR A 177 0.71 13.76 23.96
N ARG A 178 1.07 14.74 23.13
CA ARG A 178 0.21 15.37 22.12
C ARG A 178 0.15 14.62 20.79
N LEU A 179 1.08 13.70 20.51
CA LEU A 179 1.09 12.94 19.26
C LEU A 179 0.48 11.55 19.47
N THR A 180 -0.83 11.45 19.24
CA THR A 180 -1.56 10.17 19.24
C THR A 180 -1.88 9.75 17.81
N LEU A 181 -1.88 8.44 17.56
CA LEU A 181 -2.35 7.85 16.32
C LEU A 181 -3.32 6.72 16.64
N SER A 182 -4.57 6.88 16.23
CA SER A 182 -5.59 5.83 16.34
C SER A 182 -5.53 4.86 15.15
N PHE A 183 -6.08 3.65 15.33
CA PHE A 183 -6.28 2.71 14.22
C PHE A 183 -7.13 3.32 13.09
N GLY A 184 -8.16 4.11 13.44
CA GLY A 184 -9.03 4.75 12.44
C GLY A 184 -8.28 5.76 11.56
N GLU A 185 -7.40 6.56 12.15
CA GLU A 185 -6.54 7.48 11.41
C GLU A 185 -5.54 6.74 10.52
N MET A 186 -4.91 5.68 11.04
CA MET A 186 -4.00 4.83 10.27
C MET A 186 -4.70 4.19 9.07
N HIS A 187 -5.87 3.59 9.27
CA HIS A 187 -6.65 2.95 8.19
C HIS A 187 -7.16 3.97 7.16
N SER A 188 -7.56 5.16 7.61
CA SER A 188 -7.97 6.24 6.70
C SER A 188 -6.79 6.70 5.82
N ALA A 189 -5.59 6.80 6.39
CA ALA A 189 -4.38 7.12 5.63
C ALA A 189 -4.04 6.03 4.60
N ILE A 190 -4.19 4.74 4.96
CA ILE A 190 -3.94 3.62 4.02
C ILE A 190 -4.92 3.71 2.86
N HIS A 191 -6.19 3.98 3.15
CA HIS A 191 -7.24 4.10 2.14
C HIS A 191 -6.95 5.21 1.14
N GLU A 192 -6.58 6.40 1.61
CA GLU A 192 -6.26 7.52 0.71
C GLU A 192 -5.02 7.25 -0.14
N LEU A 193 -4.00 6.63 0.44
CA LEU A 193 -2.79 6.22 -0.28
C LEU A 193 -3.13 5.19 -1.37
N ARG A 194 -3.92 4.16 -1.06
CA ARG A 194 -4.34 3.11 -2.01
C ARG A 194 -5.23 3.62 -3.12
N LYS A 195 -6.08 4.62 -2.86
CA LYS A 195 -6.83 5.30 -3.93
C LYS A 195 -5.86 5.84 -4.97
N ILE A 196 -4.83 6.57 -4.51
CA ILE A 196 -3.80 7.14 -5.39
C ILE A 196 -3.07 6.02 -6.15
N ILE A 197 -2.56 4.98 -5.46
CA ILE A 197 -1.90 3.85 -6.15
C ILE A 197 -2.81 3.24 -7.20
N ASN A 198 -4.08 2.95 -6.88
CA ASN A 198 -5.02 2.31 -7.81
C ASN A 198 -5.23 3.16 -9.07
N TRP A 199 -5.29 4.49 -8.95
CA TRP A 199 -5.36 5.38 -10.11
C TRP A 199 -4.13 5.20 -11.02
N TYR A 200 -2.93 5.42 -10.50
CA TYR A 200 -1.71 5.33 -11.33
C TYR A 200 -1.45 3.91 -11.84
N TYR A 201 -1.82 2.88 -11.07
CA TYR A 201 -1.78 1.49 -11.51
C TYR A 201 -2.70 1.23 -12.69
N LEU A 202 -3.96 1.66 -12.59
CA LEU A 202 -4.94 1.60 -13.69
C LEU A 202 -4.42 2.31 -14.92
N PHE A 203 -3.81 3.48 -14.75
CA PHE A 203 -3.27 4.24 -15.85
C PHE A 203 -2.16 3.50 -16.60
N LEU A 204 -1.22 2.94 -15.85
CA LEU A 204 0.01 2.36 -16.39
C LEU A 204 -0.19 0.95 -16.94
N THR A 205 -1.18 0.22 -16.44
CA THR A 205 -1.31 -1.23 -16.67
C THR A 205 -2.66 -1.66 -17.22
N GLY A 206 -3.67 -0.79 -17.23
CA GLY A 206 -5.06 -1.15 -17.52
C GLY A 206 -5.72 -2.03 -16.44
N GLY A 207 -4.97 -2.44 -15.41
CA GLY A 207 -5.44 -3.24 -14.30
C GLY A 207 -6.01 -2.40 -13.16
N SER A 208 -7.00 -2.92 -12.45
CA SER A 208 -7.52 -2.29 -11.24
C SER A 208 -7.33 -3.20 -10.02
N MET A 209 -6.98 -2.60 -8.89
CA MET A 209 -7.02 -3.25 -7.59
C MET A 209 -8.43 -3.10 -7.01
N GLY A 210 -9.39 -3.83 -7.59
CA GLY A 210 -10.79 -3.83 -7.13
C GLY A 210 -10.95 -4.32 -5.69
N ASN A 211 -10.03 -5.17 -5.23
CA ASN A 211 -9.85 -5.51 -3.83
C ASN A 211 -8.36 -5.64 -3.52
N TRP A 212 -7.92 -5.03 -2.42
CA TRP A 212 -6.56 -5.19 -1.92
C TRP A 212 -6.44 -6.32 -0.91
N GLU A 213 -7.55 -6.66 -0.24
CA GLU A 213 -7.55 -7.76 0.70
C GLU A 213 -7.29 -9.08 -0.03
N PRO A 214 -6.30 -9.87 0.44
CA PRO A 214 -6.06 -11.17 -0.13
C PRO A 214 -7.27 -12.08 0.10
N ILE A 215 -7.51 -12.97 -0.87
CA ILE A 215 -8.49 -14.05 -0.71
C ILE A 215 -7.72 -15.25 -0.15
N PRO A 216 -7.99 -15.68 1.10
CA PRO A 216 -7.35 -16.87 1.64
C PRO A 216 -7.68 -18.10 0.79
N GLN A 217 -6.66 -18.89 0.45
CA GLN A 217 -6.81 -20.11 -0.35
C GLN A 217 -7.13 -21.34 0.52
N TYR A 218 -7.30 -21.14 1.83
CA TYR A 218 -7.56 -22.18 2.81
C TYR A 218 -8.42 -21.61 3.95
N ASP A 219 -9.05 -22.50 4.72
CA ASP A 219 -9.77 -22.13 5.94
C ASP A 219 -8.79 -21.67 7.02
N THR A 220 -8.64 -20.36 7.16
CA THR A 220 -7.74 -19.75 8.15
C THR A 220 -8.25 -19.89 9.59
N LEU A 221 -9.53 -20.21 9.79
CA LEU A 221 -10.06 -20.43 11.14
C LEU A 221 -9.69 -21.82 11.67
N LYS A 222 -9.48 -22.79 10.77
CA LYS A 222 -9.15 -24.18 11.13
C LYS A 222 -7.96 -24.29 12.07
N LEU A 223 -6.98 -23.38 11.99
CA LEU A 223 -5.81 -23.38 12.86
C LEU A 223 -6.14 -23.15 14.34
N PHE A 224 -7.27 -22.51 14.65
CA PHE A 224 -7.70 -22.23 16.03
C PHE A 224 -8.55 -23.36 16.62
N PHE A 225 -8.96 -24.33 15.81
CA PHE A 225 -9.68 -25.53 16.29
C PHE A 225 -8.73 -26.68 16.63
N ILE A 226 -7.43 -26.52 16.35
CA ILE A 226 -6.40 -27.51 16.64
C ILE A 226 -5.68 -27.08 17.93
N PRO A 227 -5.47 -27.98 18.90
CA PRO A 227 -4.59 -27.70 20.03
C PRO A 227 -3.19 -27.35 19.52
N TRP A 228 -2.70 -26.13 19.79
CA TRP A 228 -1.38 -25.68 19.33
C TRP A 228 -0.24 -26.48 19.98
N LEU A 229 -0.50 -27.04 21.15
CA LEU A 229 0.35 -27.99 21.84
C LEU A 229 -0.49 -29.23 22.17
N PRO A 230 -0.07 -30.44 21.75
CA PRO A 230 -0.71 -31.67 22.20
C PRO A 230 -0.65 -31.79 23.71
N ASP A 231 -1.68 -32.41 24.31
CA ASP A 231 -1.69 -32.74 25.74
C ASP A 231 -0.81 -33.99 26.01
N ASP A 232 0.49 -33.85 25.71
CA ASP A 232 1.53 -34.84 25.94
C ASP A 232 2.60 -34.22 26.86
N PRO A 233 2.78 -34.73 28.08
CA PRO A 233 3.76 -34.21 29.04
C PRO A 233 5.20 -34.17 28.51
N THR A 234 5.58 -35.10 27.64
CA THR A 234 6.91 -35.16 27.05
C THR A 234 7.12 -33.99 26.09
N ILE A 235 6.11 -33.70 25.27
CA ILE A 235 6.15 -32.57 24.32
C ILE A 235 6.14 -31.25 25.08
N ILE A 236 5.27 -31.12 26.09
CA ILE A 236 5.18 -29.90 26.92
C ILE A 236 6.53 -29.60 27.60
N LYS A 237 7.18 -30.62 28.18
CA LYS A 237 8.49 -30.49 28.81
C LYS A 237 9.55 -30.03 27.80
N ALA A 238 9.60 -30.66 26.63
CA ALA A 238 10.58 -30.32 25.59
C ALA A 238 10.44 -28.86 25.10
N VAL A 239 9.21 -28.36 24.93
CA VAL A 239 8.97 -26.97 24.53
C VAL A 239 9.41 -25.98 25.61
N ARG A 240 9.13 -26.27 26.89
CA ARG A 240 9.54 -25.40 28.01
C ARG A 240 11.06 -25.29 28.10
N GLU A 241 11.75 -26.42 28.04
CA GLU A 241 13.22 -26.46 28.07
C GLU A 241 13.87 -25.74 26.88
N ALA A 242 13.17 -25.60 25.75
CA ALA A 242 13.66 -24.89 24.58
C ALA A 242 13.56 -23.36 24.70
N ILE A 243 12.60 -22.84 25.48
CA ILE A 243 12.38 -21.39 25.67
C ILE A 243 13.30 -20.80 26.75
N GLU A 244 13.75 -21.62 27.70
CA GLU A 244 14.58 -21.19 28.84
C GLU A 244 16.10 -21.17 28.54
N LYS A 245 16.52 -21.60 27.34
CA LYS A 245 17.93 -21.60 26.89
C LYS A 245 18.28 -20.32 26.14
#